data_AF-A0A947CU26-F1
#
_entry.id   AF-A0A947CU26-F1
#
_cell.length_a   1.000
_cell.length_b   1.000
_cell.length_c   1.000
_cell.angle_alpha   90.00
_cell.angle_beta   90.00
_cell.angle_gamma   90.00
#
_symmetry.space_group_name_H-M   'P 1'
#
loop_
_entity.id
_entity.type
_entity.pdbx_description
1 polymer ?
#
loop_
_entity_poly.entity_id
_entity_poly.type
_entity_poly.pdbx_seq_one_letter_code
_entity_poly.pdbx_strand_id
1 'polypeptide(L)'
;MGLLGKKLGMTQVFSEDGERIPVTVVQTGPNFVVDKRTEEKHGYSALVLGFDSKPERLANRPEMGNAKKTGVAPQRLVKEFRLPAEDVEKYEVGQELKAQDVF
;
A
#
# COMPACT_ATOMS: atom_id res chain seq x y z
N MET A 1 6.87 -3.24 8.44
CA MET A 1 5.94 -3.27 7.29
C MET A 1 6.16 -2.02 6.45
N GLY A 2 6.01 -2.08 5.12
CA GLY A 2 6.19 -0.95 4.21
C GLY A 2 4.88 -0.52 3.55
N LEU A 3 4.78 0.75 3.16
CA LEU A 3 3.66 1.28 2.37
C LEU A 3 4.14 1.76 1.01
N LEU A 4 3.25 1.71 0.03
CA LEU A 4 3.49 2.37 -1.25
C LEU A 4 3.15 3.85 -1.11
N GLY A 5 3.99 4.68 -1.71
CA GLY A 5 3.80 6.12 -1.70
C GLY A 5 4.32 6.77 -2.97
N LYS A 6 3.75 7.92 -3.30
CA LYS A 6 4.18 8.77 -4.39
C LYS A 6 4.99 9.94 -3.83
N LYS A 7 6.21 10.12 -4.34
CA LYS A 7 7.01 11.32 -4.05
C LYS A 7 6.30 12.54 -4.65
N LEU A 8 5.86 13.47 -3.81
CA LEU A 8 5.21 14.70 -4.24
C LEU A 8 6.22 15.81 -4.53
N GLY A 9 7.28 15.89 -3.71
CA GLY A 9 8.29 16.91 -3.87
C GLY A 9 9.17 17.04 -2.63
N MET A 10 10.03 18.05 -2.65
CA MET A 10 10.86 18.44 -1.52
C MET A 10 10.42 19.82 -1.07
N THR A 11 10.28 20.00 0.24
CA THR A 11 9.99 21.28 0.87
C THR A 11 10.93 21.47 2.07
N GLN A 12 10.80 22.59 2.75
CA GLN A 12 11.52 22.86 3.98
C GLN A 12 10.52 23.12 5.10
N VAL A 13 10.83 22.58 6.28
CA VAL A 13 10.11 22.88 7.51
C VAL A 13 11.08 23.62 8.43
N PHE A 14 10.60 24.65 9.09
CA PHE A 14 11.37 25.36 10.11
C PHE A 14 11.07 24.74 11.47
N SER A 15 12.11 24.35 12.21
CA SER A 15 11.98 23.94 13.61
C SER A 15 11.58 25.14 14.47
N GLU A 16 11.06 24.88 15.68
CA GLU A 16 10.74 25.93 16.66
C GLU A 16 11.96 26.79 17.01
N ASP A 17 13.16 26.21 16.93
CA ASP A 17 14.45 26.88 17.14
C ASP A 17 14.96 27.68 15.93
N GLY A 18 14.20 27.75 14.84
CA GLY A 18 14.55 28.50 13.62
C GLY A 18 15.46 27.75 12.63
N GLU A 19 15.81 26.50 12.90
CA GLU A 19 16.58 25.67 11.97
C GLU A 19 15.76 25.26 10.73
N ARG A 20 16.40 25.30 9.56
CA ARG A 20 15.78 24.89 8.29
C ARG A 20 16.06 23.41 8.01
N ILE A 21 15.03 22.59 8.10
CA ILE A 21 15.10 21.14 7.84
C ILE A 21 14.53 20.84 6.44
N PRO A 22 15.34 20.34 5.49
CA PRO A 22 14.84 19.90 4.20
C PRO A 22 14.10 18.57 4.36
N VAL A 23 12.85 18.52 3.91
CA VAL A 23 11.99 17.33 4.01
C VAL A 23 11.44 16.92 2.65
N THR A 24 11.26 15.61 2.45
CA THR A 24 10.57 15.10 1.26
C THR A 24 9.14 14.76 1.62
N VAL A 25 8.19 15.30 0.87
CA VAL A 25 6.77 15.00 1.05
C VAL A 25 6.43 13.76 0.23
N VAL A 26 5.96 12.71 0.91
CA VAL A 26 5.51 11.45 0.30
C VAL A 26 4.02 11.27 0.60
N GLN A 27 3.21 11.10 -0.45
CA GLN A 27 1.80 10.77 -0.31
C GLN A 27 1.63 9.27 -0.27
N THR A 28 1.10 8.75 0.83
CA THR A 28 0.95 7.31 1.11
C THR A 28 -0.52 6.91 1.25
N GLY A 29 -1.40 7.35 0.33
CA GLY A 29 -2.78 6.88 0.39
C GLY A 29 -3.64 7.00 -0.87
N PRO A 30 -4.72 6.19 -0.93
CA PRO A 30 -5.02 5.04 -0.06
C PRO A 30 -4.25 3.77 -0.49
N ASN A 31 -3.79 2.97 0.49
CA ASN A 31 -3.19 1.65 0.27
C ASN A 31 -4.16 0.56 0.72
N PHE A 32 -4.40 -0.45 -0.11
CA PHE A 32 -5.33 -1.55 0.19
C PHE A 32 -4.63 -2.90 0.13
N VAL A 33 -5.01 -3.82 1.03
CA VAL A 33 -4.55 -5.20 0.95
C VAL A 33 -5.31 -5.93 -0.16
N VAL A 34 -4.60 -6.32 -1.22
CA VAL A 34 -5.18 -6.99 -2.40
C VAL A 34 -5.17 -8.50 -2.25
N ASP A 35 -4.09 -9.06 -1.70
CA ASP A 35 -3.95 -10.51 -1.53
C ASP A 35 -2.92 -10.80 -0.43
N LYS A 36 -2.94 -12.04 0.07
CA LYS A 36 -1.94 -12.53 1.01
C LYS A 36 -1.29 -13.81 0.47
N ARG A 37 0.04 -13.83 0.50
CA ARG A 37 0.84 -15.02 0.19
C ARG A 37 1.15 -15.74 1.48
N THR A 38 0.80 -17.01 1.56
CA THR A 38 1.08 -17.90 2.68
C THR A 38 2.06 -18.99 2.26
N GLU A 39 2.83 -19.51 3.21
CA GLU A 39 3.85 -20.54 2.96
C GLU A 39 3.25 -21.83 2.39
N GLU A 40 2.08 -22.26 2.86
CA GLU A 40 1.42 -23.48 2.39
C GLU A 40 1.06 -23.44 0.90
N LYS A 41 0.65 -22.26 0.39
CA LYS A 41 0.19 -22.11 -1.00
C LYS A 41 1.28 -21.62 -1.94
N HIS A 42 2.23 -20.84 -1.42
CA HIS A 42 3.19 -20.10 -2.25
C HIS A 42 4.65 -20.33 -1.87
N GLY A 43 4.94 -21.03 -0.78
CA GLY A 43 6.30 -21.28 -0.30
C GLY A 43 6.98 -20.07 0.35
N TYR A 44 6.25 -18.96 0.51
CA TYR A 44 6.71 -17.76 1.22
C TYR A 44 5.55 -16.95 1.79
N SER A 45 5.84 -16.16 2.81
CA SER A 45 4.92 -15.21 3.43
C SER A 45 5.11 -13.80 2.85
N ALA A 46 4.05 -13.21 2.31
CA ALA A 46 4.05 -11.83 1.82
C ALA A 46 2.67 -11.19 1.81
N LEU A 47 2.63 -9.87 1.98
CA LEU A 47 1.43 -9.06 1.86
C LEU A 47 1.42 -8.32 0.53
N VAL A 48 0.34 -8.43 -0.24
CA VAL A 48 0.19 -7.73 -1.51
C VAL A 48 -0.61 -6.46 -1.29
N LEU A 49 0.03 -5.32 -1.50
CA LEU A 49 -0.57 -4.00 -1.35
C LEU A 49 -0.83 -3.35 -2.70
N GLY A 50 -2.01 -2.76 -2.83
CA GLY A 50 -2.44 -1.95 -3.94
C GLY A 50 -2.46 -0.46 -3.59
N PHE A 51 -2.05 0.38 -4.52
CA PHE A 51 -1.94 1.84 -4.37
C PHE A 51 -2.44 2.56 -5.63
N ASP A 52 -3.00 3.75 -5.40
CA ASP A 52 -3.57 4.67 -6.40
C ASP A 52 -4.75 4.04 -7.17
N SER A 53 -5.98 4.44 -6.82
CA SER A 53 -7.19 3.85 -7.40
C SER A 53 -7.35 4.22 -8.88
N LYS A 54 -7.65 3.21 -9.68
CA LYS A 54 -7.86 3.28 -11.13
C LYS A 54 -9.37 3.31 -11.42
N PRO A 55 -9.85 4.17 -12.34
CA PRO A 55 -11.22 4.07 -12.83
C PRO A 55 -11.47 2.71 -13.51
N GLU A 56 -12.62 2.08 -13.25
CA GLU A 56 -12.96 0.76 -13.80
C GLU A 56 -12.90 0.71 -15.34
N ARG A 57 -13.29 1.80 -16.01
CA ARG A 57 -13.22 1.90 -17.49
C ARG A 57 -11.81 1.73 -18.06
N LEU A 58 -10.77 1.94 -17.25
CA LEU A 58 -9.37 1.80 -17.64
C LEU A 58 -8.77 0.47 -17.16
N ALA A 59 -9.51 -0.31 -16.36
CA ALA A 59 -9.03 -1.53 -15.76
C ALA A 59 -9.15 -2.72 -16.73
N ASN A 60 -8.14 -3.59 -16.72
CA ASN A 60 -8.17 -4.82 -17.52
C ASN A 60 -9.05 -5.87 -16.83
N ARG A 61 -9.55 -6.86 -17.59
CA ARG A 61 -10.40 -7.95 -17.06
C ARG A 61 -9.81 -8.64 -15.80
N PRO A 62 -8.50 -8.94 -15.72
CA PRO A 62 -7.92 -9.53 -14.51
C PRO A 62 -7.90 -8.58 -13.30
N GLU A 63 -7.60 -7.30 -13.52
CA GLU A 63 -7.60 -6.27 -12.48
C GLU A 63 -9.00 -6.11 -11.88
N MET A 64 -10.03 -6.13 -12.73
CA MET A 64 -11.43 -6.10 -12.28
C MET A 64 -11.82 -7.38 -11.53
N GLY A 65 -11.31 -8.55 -11.93
CA GLY A 65 -11.55 -9.81 -11.22
C GLY A 65 -11.02 -9.76 -9.79
N ASN A 66 -9.79 -9.24 -9.61
CA ASN A 66 -9.20 -9.04 -8.30
C ASN A 66 -9.98 -7.99 -7.49
N ALA A 67 -10.29 -6.83 -8.08
CA ALA A 67 -11.08 -5.78 -7.44
C ALA A 67 -12.44 -6.30 -6.91
N LYS A 68 -13.15 -7.10 -7.71
CA LYS A 68 -14.41 -7.74 -7.28
C LYS A 68 -14.23 -8.74 -6.15
N LYS A 69 -13.12 -9.48 -6.14
CA LYS A 69 -12.80 -10.45 -5.09
C LYS A 69 -12.47 -9.79 -3.75
N THR A 70 -11.81 -8.63 -3.79
CA THR A 70 -11.38 -7.90 -2.60
C THR A 70 -12.38 -6.85 -2.13
N GLY A 71 -13.36 -6.49 -2.96
CA GLY A 71 -14.31 -5.40 -2.67
C GLY A 71 -13.71 -4.00 -2.80
N VAL A 72 -12.51 -3.88 -3.37
CA VAL A 72 -11.77 -2.62 -3.50
C VAL A 72 -11.70 -2.21 -4.97
N ALA A 73 -11.71 -0.90 -5.27
CA ALA A 73 -11.47 -0.40 -6.60
C ALA A 73 -10.16 -0.98 -7.22
N PRO A 74 -10.08 -1.15 -8.56
CA PRO A 74 -8.85 -1.63 -9.17
C PRO A 74 -7.71 -0.64 -8.90
N GLN A 75 -6.58 -1.15 -8.43
CA GLN A 75 -5.42 -0.32 -8.05
C GLN A 75 -4.45 -0.22 -9.24
N ARG A 76 -3.80 0.93 -9.41
CA ARG A 76 -2.83 1.18 -10.50
C ARG A 76 -1.49 0.50 -10.24
N LEU A 77 -1.07 0.50 -8.98
CA LEU A 77 0.17 -0.10 -8.55
C LEU A 77 -0.15 -1.22 -7.57
N VAL A 78 0.41 -2.39 -7.80
CA VAL A 78 0.30 -3.54 -6.90
C VAL A 78 1.71 -4.07 -6.66
N LYS A 79 2.11 -4.18 -5.41
CA LYS A 79 3.43 -4.68 -5.00
C LYS A 79 3.32 -5.62 -3.82
N GLU A 80 4.23 -6.58 -3.77
CA GLU A 80 4.33 -7.54 -2.68
C GLU A 80 5.41 -7.09 -1.69
N PHE A 81 5.12 -7.21 -0.40
CA PHE A 81 6.05 -7.00 0.69
C PHE A 81 6.25 -8.31 1.42
N ARG A 82 7.49 -8.83 1.42
CA ARG A 82 7.84 -10.03 2.19
C ARG A 82 7.85 -9.68 3.67
N LEU A 83 7.09 -10.43 4.43
CA LEU A 83 6.91 -10.24 5.87
C LEU A 83 6.88 -11.62 6.55
N PRO A 84 7.25 -11.72 7.83
CA PRO A 84 7.07 -12.94 8.62
C PRO A 84 5.59 -13.38 8.60
N ALA A 85 5.35 -14.69 8.67
CA ALA A 85 3.99 -15.25 8.62
C ALA A 85 3.05 -14.63 9.68
N GLU A 86 3.57 -14.40 10.89
CA GLU A 86 2.85 -13.81 12.02
C GLU A 86 2.31 -12.40 11.72
N ASP A 87 3.00 -11.64 10.87
CA ASP A 87 2.57 -10.29 10.50
C ASP A 87 1.59 -10.30 9.33
N VAL A 88 1.64 -11.30 8.45
CA VAL A 88 0.71 -11.43 7.32
C VAL A 88 -0.68 -11.83 7.79
N GLU A 89 -0.80 -12.61 8.87
CA GLU A 89 -2.09 -13.04 9.41
C GLU A 89 -2.90 -11.92 10.09
N LYS A 90 -2.22 -10.85 10.53
CA LYS A 90 -2.86 -9.70 11.20
C LYS A 90 -3.68 -8.83 10.26
N TYR A 91 -3.50 -8.97 8.95
CA TYR A 91 -4.15 -8.12 7.95
C TYR A 91 -5.19 -8.90 7.13
N GLU A 92 -6.33 -8.24 6.90
CA GLU A 92 -7.41 -8.80 6.09
C GLU A 92 -7.37 -8.27 4.66
N VAL A 93 -7.79 -9.11 3.71
CA VAL A 93 -7.92 -8.71 2.31
C VAL A 93 -9.06 -7.70 2.19
N GLY A 94 -8.79 -6.56 1.54
CA GLY A 94 -9.72 -5.44 1.43
C GLY A 94 -9.51 -4.34 2.48
N GLN A 95 -8.66 -4.56 3.49
CA GLN A 95 -8.36 -3.56 4.51
C GLN A 95 -7.61 -2.37 3.92
N GLU A 96 -8.02 -1.16 4.32
CA GLU A 96 -7.30 0.09 4.05
C GLU A 96 -6.19 0.27 5.10
N LEU A 97 -4.98 0.60 4.63
CA LEU A 97 -3.83 0.91 5.47
C LEU A 97 -3.45 2.38 5.31
N LYS A 98 -3.52 3.14 6.40
CA LYS A 98 -3.09 4.55 6.42
C LYS A 98 -1.67 4.65 6.96
N ALA A 99 -1.03 5.78 6.66
CA ALA A 99 0.33 6.05 7.12
C ALA A 99 0.46 5.97 8.66
N GLN A 100 -0.56 6.48 9.36
CA GLN A 100 -0.64 6.51 10.83
C GLN A 100 -0.74 5.12 11.47
N ASP A 101 -1.22 4.13 10.72
CA ASP A 101 -1.38 2.76 11.24
C ASP A 101 -0.07 1.96 11.15
N VAL A 102 0.93 2.50 10.44
CA VAL A 102 2.19 1.80 10.12
C VAL A 102 3.44 2.56 10.62
N PHE A 103 3.38 3.89 10.73
CA PHE A 103 4.46 4.77 11.17
C PHE A 103 3.96 5.75 12.24
#